data_AF-A0A5K0XNR0-F1
#
_entry.id   AF-A0A5K0XNR0-F1
#
_cell.length_a   1.000
_cell.length_b   1.000
_cell.length_c   1.000
_cell.angle_alpha   90.00
_cell.angle_beta   90.00
_cell.angle_gamma   90.00
#
_symmetry.space_group_name_H-M   'P 1'
#
loop_
_entity.id
_entity.type
_entity.pdbx_description
1 polymer ?
#
loop_
_entity_poly.entity_id
_entity_poly.type
_entity_poly.pdbx_seq_one_letter_code
_entity_poly.pdbx_strand_id
1 'polypeptide(L)'
;MEGTPKLQQLPSFLLILFFAVYVLPFSASTAAGATTATTIRVQIKLIHGDAHRNLTYQQHLDAGLRRTQDRAMHLLNQTMKVQPDHRKSSPPSQKTSTVQSKIQGYHGEYIMRLAVGTPPTSFFADIDTGSPLTWAKCPQLEDPLFDPKSSSSYSKVPCSNPLCNITGAISICDDDDQSCDYGVMYGDGSLALGTLSWETFHLGPLTVKNVAFGCSFFVGGFDHMQPAIVAFNRGPLSLISQLGPLIGHQFSYCLGGFEASDQSKLTLGPSSDSIRSNATISVPLLVNPSNPDQYFVALQGISVGGKRLPIPESAFQFGPNGNGGVVVDSGTTIMTLVPKAY
;
A
#
# COMPACT_ATOMS: atom_id res chain seq x y z
N MET A 1 1.53 -65.02 30.35
CA MET A 1 0.71 -66.21 30.02
C MET A 1 -0.26 -65.73 28.97
N GLU A 2 0.12 -65.76 27.68
CA GLU A 2 -0.13 -66.92 26.80
C GLU A 2 -1.56 -67.43 27.00
N GLY A 3 -2.47 -67.44 26.04
CA GLY A 3 -2.38 -67.35 24.59
C GLY A 3 -3.59 -68.12 24.08
N THR A 4 -4.37 -67.56 23.17
CA THR A 4 -5.48 -68.26 22.52
C THR A 4 -5.31 -68.16 21.00
N PRO A 5 -4.89 -69.25 20.33
CA PRO A 5 -5.00 -69.37 18.88
C PRO A 5 -6.20 -70.25 18.52
N LYS A 6 -6.84 -69.92 17.40
CA LYS A 6 -7.07 -70.82 16.24
C LYS A 6 -8.15 -70.23 15.34
N LEU A 7 -7.74 -69.74 14.17
CA LEU A 7 -8.61 -69.62 13.01
C LEU A 7 -8.24 -70.76 12.05
N GLN A 8 -9.21 -71.62 11.77
CA GLN A 8 -9.10 -72.71 10.79
C GLN A 8 -9.04 -72.12 9.37
N GLN A 9 -8.08 -72.62 8.60
CA GLN A 9 -8.01 -72.48 7.15
C GLN A 9 -9.08 -73.34 6.47
N LEU A 10 -9.55 -72.89 5.30
CA LEU A 10 -9.80 -73.77 4.15
C LEU A 10 -9.41 -73.03 2.86
N PRO A 11 -8.80 -73.71 1.86
CA PRO A 11 -8.18 -73.10 0.69
C PRO A 11 -9.10 -73.13 -0.53
N SER A 12 -8.85 -72.26 -1.51
CA SER A 12 -9.30 -72.47 -2.89
C SER A 12 -8.32 -71.80 -3.84
N PHE A 13 -7.56 -72.64 -4.53
CA PHE A 13 -6.71 -72.28 -5.66
C PHE A 13 -7.57 -71.82 -6.84
N LEU A 14 -7.23 -70.67 -7.44
CA LEU A 14 -7.51 -70.42 -8.85
C LEU A 14 -6.34 -69.65 -9.46
N LEU A 15 -5.61 -70.33 -10.36
CA LEU A 15 -4.56 -69.80 -11.21
C LEU A 15 -5.22 -69.06 -12.38
N ILE A 16 -5.05 -67.73 -12.52
CA ILE A 16 -5.34 -67.01 -13.77
C ILE A 16 -4.25 -65.95 -14.05
N LEU A 17 -3.48 -66.25 -15.09
CA LEU A 17 -2.62 -65.45 -15.96
C LEU A 17 -2.52 -63.92 -15.74
N PHE A 18 -1.31 -63.45 -15.46
CA PHE A 18 -0.90 -62.04 -15.59
C PHE A 18 -0.81 -61.64 -17.08
N PHE A 19 -1.73 -60.80 -17.55
CA PHE A 19 -1.51 -59.98 -18.75
C PHE A 19 -0.86 -58.66 -18.30
N ALA A 20 0.44 -58.51 -18.55
CA ALA A 20 1.11 -57.22 -18.44
C ALA A 20 0.72 -56.34 -19.64
N VAL A 21 -0.27 -55.46 -19.45
CA VAL A 21 -0.53 -54.37 -20.38
C VAL A 21 0.53 -53.30 -20.13
N TYR A 22 1.54 -53.24 -20.98
CA TYR A 22 2.45 -52.09 -21.07
C TYR A 22 1.66 -50.90 -21.59
N VAL A 23 1.17 -50.05 -20.68
CA VAL A 23 0.73 -48.70 -21.02
C VAL A 23 2.00 -47.88 -21.25
N LEU A 24 2.37 -47.70 -22.51
CA LEU A 24 3.36 -46.69 -22.88
C LEU A 24 2.82 -45.32 -22.45
N PRO A 25 3.60 -44.49 -21.73
CA PRO A 25 3.16 -43.14 -21.43
C PRO A 25 3.09 -42.39 -22.77
N PHE A 26 1.88 -42.06 -23.18
CA PHE A 26 1.67 -41.13 -24.28
C PHE A 26 2.13 -39.76 -23.78
N SER A 27 3.38 -39.42 -24.08
CA SER A 27 3.92 -38.07 -23.90
C SER A 27 3.19 -37.16 -24.88
N ALA A 28 2.00 -36.72 -24.51
CA ALA A 28 1.39 -35.55 -25.13
C ALA A 28 2.29 -34.37 -24.77
N SER A 29 3.21 -34.01 -25.66
CA SER A 29 3.83 -32.70 -25.67
C SER A 29 2.74 -31.66 -25.90
N THR A 30 2.01 -31.33 -24.85
CA THR A 30 1.44 -30.01 -24.73
C THR A 30 2.63 -29.08 -24.59
N ALA A 31 3.09 -28.54 -25.71
CA ALA A 31 3.74 -27.25 -25.69
C ALA A 31 2.71 -26.30 -25.07
N ALA A 32 2.73 -26.21 -23.74
CA ALA A 32 2.20 -25.07 -23.04
C ALA A 32 3.05 -23.92 -23.56
N GLY A 33 2.58 -23.28 -24.62
CA GLY A 33 3.04 -21.95 -24.97
C GLY A 33 2.88 -21.16 -23.69
N ALA A 34 4.00 -20.87 -23.04
CA ALA A 34 4.04 -19.81 -22.06
C ALA A 34 3.60 -18.57 -22.84
N THR A 35 2.31 -18.27 -22.80
CA THR A 35 1.82 -16.93 -23.09
C THR A 35 2.52 -16.07 -22.07
N THR A 36 3.67 -15.52 -22.42
CA THR A 36 4.26 -14.39 -21.73
C THR A 36 3.16 -13.34 -21.70
N ALA A 37 2.47 -13.23 -20.58
CA ALA A 37 1.47 -12.20 -20.38
C ALA A 37 2.18 -10.88 -20.66
N THR A 38 1.79 -10.19 -21.73
CA THR A 38 2.40 -8.93 -22.10
C THR A 38 2.04 -7.92 -21.02
N THR A 39 2.98 -7.68 -20.11
CA THR A 39 2.84 -6.68 -19.06
C THR A 39 2.83 -5.29 -19.69
N ILE A 40 1.87 -4.48 -19.29
CA ILE A 40 1.69 -3.10 -19.72
C ILE A 40 2.62 -2.20 -18.91
N ARG A 41 3.20 -1.21 -19.60
CA ARG A 41 3.94 -0.12 -18.99
C ARG A 41 3.19 1.19 -19.16
N VAL A 42 2.92 1.89 -18.06
CA VAL A 42 2.28 3.21 -18.06
C VAL A 42 3.18 4.19 -17.32
N GLN A 43 3.49 5.32 -17.95
CA GLN A 43 4.21 6.41 -17.31
C GLN A 43 3.25 7.55 -16.96
N ILE A 44 3.34 8.02 -15.74
CA ILE A 44 2.47 9.04 -15.15
C ILE A 44 3.37 10.17 -14.65
N LYS A 45 3.04 11.42 -15.02
CA LYS A 45 3.70 12.61 -14.46
C LYS A 45 3.26 12.76 -13.01
N LEU A 46 4.22 12.88 -12.11
CA LEU A 46 3.97 13.27 -10.72
C LEU A 46 4.17 14.77 -10.59
N ILE A 47 3.43 15.38 -9.67
CA ILE A 47 3.57 16.79 -9.32
C ILE A 47 3.90 16.84 -7.84
N HIS A 48 4.94 17.59 -7.48
CA HIS A 48 5.22 17.83 -6.06
C HIS A 48 4.06 18.62 -5.45
N GLY A 49 3.54 18.28 -4.28
CA GLY A 49 2.33 18.93 -3.74
C GLY A 49 2.47 20.45 -3.60
N ASP A 50 3.66 20.90 -3.21
CA ASP A 50 4.00 22.31 -3.09
C ASP A 50 4.34 23.02 -4.43
N ALA A 51 4.28 22.36 -5.60
CA ALA A 51 4.73 22.93 -6.88
C ALA A 51 3.97 24.19 -7.34
N HIS A 52 2.75 24.38 -6.83
CA HIS A 52 1.93 25.56 -7.13
C HIS A 52 1.98 26.63 -6.03
N ARG A 53 2.75 26.39 -4.97
CA ARG A 53 2.90 27.32 -3.86
C ARG A 53 4.14 28.16 -4.12
N ASN A 54 3.98 29.48 -4.06
CA ASN A 54 5.11 30.41 -4.14
C ASN A 54 5.85 30.47 -2.79
N LEU A 55 6.50 29.37 -2.42
CA LEU A 55 7.25 29.24 -1.17
C LEU A 55 8.74 29.46 -1.41
N THR A 56 9.42 29.95 -0.37
CA THR A 56 10.88 29.92 -0.29
C THR A 56 11.37 28.51 0.02
N TYR A 57 12.65 28.24 -0.24
CA TYR A 57 13.29 26.96 0.11
C TYR A 57 13.08 26.56 1.58
N GLN A 58 13.24 27.51 2.51
CA GLN A 58 13.05 27.24 3.94
C GLN A 58 11.59 26.87 4.27
N GLN A 59 10.64 27.53 3.62
CA GLN A 59 9.22 27.21 3.81
C GLN A 59 8.85 25.83 3.25
N HIS A 60 9.47 25.41 2.13
CA HIS A 60 9.35 24.05 1.62
C HIS A 60 9.92 23.02 2.60
N LEU A 61 11.11 23.28 3.14
CA LEU A 61 11.73 22.41 4.13
C LEU A 61 10.89 22.29 5.40
N ASP A 62 10.40 23.41 5.94
CA ASP A 62 9.55 23.44 7.12
C ASP A 62 8.22 22.69 6.89
N ALA A 63 7.64 22.80 5.69
CA ALA A 63 6.43 22.08 5.32
C ALA A 63 6.68 20.57 5.26
N GLY A 64 7.75 20.13 4.59
CA GLY A 64 8.14 18.72 4.53
C GLY A 64 8.51 18.15 5.91
N LEU A 65 9.14 18.94 6.78
CA LEU A 65 9.47 18.52 8.14
C LEU A 65 8.23 18.28 8.99
N ARG A 66 7.24 19.19 8.96
CA ARG A 66 5.97 18.99 9.68
C ARG A 66 5.28 17.70 9.24
N ARG A 67 5.09 17.52 7.93
CA ARG A 67 4.45 16.32 7.36
C ARG A 67 5.22 15.05 7.73
N THR A 68 6.54 15.09 7.66
CA THR A 68 7.38 13.95 8.06
C THR A 68 7.23 13.61 9.53
N GLN A 69 7.27 14.59 10.43
CA GLN A 69 7.17 14.36 11.87
C GLN A 69 5.86 13.64 12.23
N ASP A 70 4.76 14.14 11.67
CA ASP A 70 3.44 13.58 11.89
C ASP A 70 3.35 12.12 11.35
N ARG A 71 3.86 11.88 10.14
CA ARG A 71 3.88 10.55 9.52
C ARG A 71 4.80 9.55 10.24
N ALA A 72 5.98 9.98 10.68
CA ALA A 72 6.94 9.12 11.35
C ALA A 72 6.43 8.62 12.71
N MET A 73 5.68 9.46 13.45
CA MET A 73 5.03 9.03 14.69
C MET A 73 4.03 7.89 14.46
N HIS A 74 3.37 7.82 13.30
CA HIS A 74 2.56 6.64 12.92
C HIS A 74 3.38 5.37 12.88
N LEU A 75 4.45 5.42 12.10
CA LEU A 75 5.20 4.24 11.72
C LEU A 75 5.88 3.70 12.98
N LEU A 76 6.32 4.62 13.85
CA LEU A 76 6.74 4.29 15.20
C LEU A 76 5.61 3.64 16.01
N ASN A 77 4.39 4.17 16.07
CA ASN A 77 3.30 3.54 16.82
C ASN A 77 2.80 2.20 16.22
N GLN A 78 2.85 2.02 14.90
CA GLN A 78 2.50 0.76 14.23
C GLN A 78 3.56 -0.31 14.45
N THR A 79 4.83 0.08 14.51
CA THR A 79 5.93 -0.85 14.77
C THR A 79 6.08 -1.09 16.27
N MET A 80 6.11 -0.06 17.09
CA MET A 80 6.05 -0.15 18.55
C MET A 80 4.61 -0.48 18.94
N LYS A 81 4.22 -1.76 18.94
CA LYS A 81 2.99 -2.23 19.59
C LYS A 81 3.00 -1.85 21.09
N VAL A 82 2.71 -0.59 21.39
CA VAL A 82 2.47 -0.12 22.74
C VAL A 82 1.09 -0.66 23.08
N GLN A 83 1.03 -1.72 23.89
CA GLN A 83 -0.18 -2.01 24.64
C GLN A 83 -0.58 -0.72 25.35
N PRO A 84 -1.82 -0.22 25.20
CA PRO A 84 -2.25 0.95 25.93
C PRO A 84 -2.18 0.62 27.43
N ASP A 85 -1.14 1.13 28.10
CA ASP A 85 -1.08 1.11 29.55
C ASP A 85 -2.15 2.09 30.03
N HIS A 86 -3.17 1.59 30.73
CA HIS A 86 -4.28 2.38 31.28
C HIS A 86 -3.85 3.26 32.46
N ARG A 87 -2.66 3.88 32.39
CA ARG A 87 -2.22 4.92 33.32
C ARG A 87 -2.51 6.28 32.71
N LYS A 88 -3.56 6.91 33.24
CA LYS A 88 -3.98 8.28 32.98
C LYS A 88 -2.79 9.23 32.94
N SER A 89 -2.39 9.66 31.75
CA SER A 89 -1.60 10.87 31.55
C SER A 89 -2.47 11.87 30.79
N SER A 90 -2.73 13.00 31.43
CA SER A 90 -3.49 14.10 30.83
C SER A 90 -2.74 14.66 29.63
N PRO A 91 -3.42 15.01 28.52
CA PRO A 91 -2.77 15.63 27.37
C PRO A 91 -2.25 17.02 27.72
N PRO A 92 -1.08 17.45 27.22
CA PRO A 92 -0.59 18.81 27.43
C PRO A 92 -1.49 19.79 26.67
N SER A 93 -1.88 20.88 27.35
CA SER A 93 -2.62 22.00 26.78
C SER A 93 -1.83 22.66 25.65
N GLN A 94 -2.25 22.46 24.40
CA GLN A 94 -1.69 23.14 23.25
C GLN A 94 -2.37 24.50 23.09
N LYS A 95 -1.58 25.57 23.23
CA LYS A 95 -2.03 26.95 22.95
C LYS A 95 -2.27 27.10 21.45
N THR A 96 -3.49 27.40 21.07
CA THR A 96 -3.87 27.83 19.73
C THR A 96 -3.33 29.23 19.46
N SER A 97 -2.54 29.37 18.40
CA SER A 97 -2.33 30.65 17.72
C SER A 97 -2.64 30.48 16.23
N THR A 98 -3.76 31.07 15.81
CA THR A 98 -4.18 31.29 14.42
C THR A 98 -3.46 32.49 13.81
N VAL A 99 -2.86 32.34 12.62
CA VAL A 99 -3.00 33.25 11.44
C VAL A 99 -2.72 32.44 10.15
N GLN A 100 -3.54 32.69 9.14
CA GLN A 100 -3.73 32.02 7.85
C GLN A 100 -2.53 32.05 6.88
N SER A 101 -2.50 31.10 5.93
CA SER A 101 -2.36 31.49 4.52
C SER A 101 -3.40 30.77 3.67
N LYS A 102 -4.16 31.56 2.91
CA LYS A 102 -5.13 31.10 1.90
C LYS A 102 -4.37 31.03 0.58
N ILE A 103 -3.55 29.99 0.39
CA ILE A 103 -2.78 29.78 -0.86
C ILE A 103 -2.85 28.31 -1.24
N GLN A 104 -3.48 28.08 -2.39
CA GLN A 104 -3.81 26.81 -3.02
C GLN A 104 -2.56 25.95 -3.28
N GLY A 105 -2.44 24.81 -2.59
CA GLY A 105 -1.36 23.82 -2.79
C GLY A 105 -1.79 22.45 -2.27
N TYR A 106 -1.33 21.37 -2.90
CA TYR A 106 -1.67 20.01 -2.44
C TYR A 106 -0.67 19.62 -1.34
N HIS A 107 -1.13 18.99 -0.26
CA HIS A 107 -0.25 18.68 0.88
C HIS A 107 0.45 17.33 0.80
N GLY A 108 0.07 16.46 -0.14
CA GLY A 108 0.83 15.27 -0.46
C GLY A 108 2.23 15.56 -0.98
N GLU A 109 3.21 14.72 -0.65
CA GLU A 109 4.58 14.87 -1.16
C GLU A 109 4.58 14.88 -2.69
N TYR A 110 3.92 13.89 -3.28
CA TYR A 110 3.75 13.78 -4.72
C TYR A 110 2.34 13.32 -5.05
N ILE A 111 1.70 14.06 -5.96
CA ILE A 111 0.35 13.79 -6.44
C ILE A 111 0.38 13.31 -7.89
N MET A 112 -0.60 12.50 -8.23
CA MET A 112 -0.90 12.08 -9.59
C MET A 112 -2.32 12.47 -9.97
N ARG A 113 -2.55 12.69 -11.27
CA ARG A 113 -3.91 12.79 -11.81
C ARG A 113 -4.47 11.37 -11.95
N LEU A 114 -5.62 11.13 -11.32
CA LEU A 114 -6.41 9.92 -11.41
C LEU A 114 -7.77 10.27 -12.01
N ALA A 115 -8.33 9.37 -12.83
CA ALA A 115 -9.72 9.48 -13.25
C ALA A 115 -10.50 8.22 -12.87
N VAL A 116 -11.70 8.41 -12.33
CA VAL A 116 -12.55 7.36 -11.75
C VAL A 116 -13.99 7.54 -12.24
N GLY A 117 -14.68 6.45 -12.55
CA GLY A 117 -16.09 6.46 -12.91
C GLY A 117 -16.39 6.24 -14.40
N THR A 118 -17.67 5.99 -14.70
CA THR A 118 -18.21 5.94 -16.07
C THR A 118 -19.44 6.86 -16.16
N PRO A 119 -19.31 8.10 -16.70
CA PRO A 119 -18.13 8.66 -17.36
C PRO A 119 -16.99 9.03 -16.40
N PRO A 120 -15.73 9.15 -16.88
CA PRO A 120 -14.58 9.41 -16.02
C PRO A 120 -14.57 10.82 -15.40
N THR A 121 -14.41 10.91 -14.08
CA THR A 121 -14.15 12.15 -13.35
C THR A 121 -12.69 12.22 -12.93
N SER A 122 -11.99 13.30 -13.29
CA SER A 122 -10.56 13.46 -12.98
C SER A 122 -10.34 14.30 -11.72
N PHE A 123 -9.43 13.85 -10.86
CA PHE A 123 -8.96 14.59 -9.69
C PHE A 123 -7.48 14.28 -9.41
N PHE A 124 -6.87 15.03 -8.51
CA PHE A 124 -5.53 14.72 -8.01
C PHE A 124 -5.61 13.83 -6.78
N ALA A 125 -4.62 12.98 -6.61
CA ALA A 125 -4.52 12.06 -5.47
C ALA A 125 -3.05 11.84 -5.11
N ASP A 126 -2.76 11.66 -3.83
CA ASP A 126 -1.42 11.37 -3.35
C ASP A 126 -1.00 9.96 -3.66
N ILE A 127 0.28 9.74 -3.88
CA ILE A 127 0.85 8.39 -3.93
C ILE A 127 1.46 8.00 -2.57
N ASP A 128 0.83 7.04 -1.88
CA ASP A 128 1.24 6.64 -0.53
C ASP A 128 1.56 5.14 -0.48
N THR A 129 2.82 4.81 -0.25
CA THR A 129 3.32 3.43 -0.11
C THR A 129 3.06 2.83 1.28
N GLY A 130 2.63 3.64 2.25
CA GLY A 130 2.21 3.20 3.58
C GLY A 130 0.70 3.27 3.83
N SER A 131 -0.12 3.71 2.87
CA SER A 131 -1.58 3.65 2.99
C SER A 131 -2.11 2.23 2.71
N PRO A 132 -3.05 1.71 3.53
CA PRO A 132 -3.61 0.37 3.34
C PRO A 132 -4.60 0.26 2.17
N LEU A 133 -5.21 1.38 1.73
CA LEU A 133 -6.16 1.40 0.63
C LEU A 133 -6.18 2.73 -0.13
N THR A 134 -6.57 2.65 -1.41
CA THR A 134 -6.89 3.82 -2.22
C THR A 134 -8.27 4.35 -1.83
N TRP A 135 -8.44 5.66 -1.67
CA TRP A 135 -9.73 6.28 -1.37
C TRP A 135 -9.84 7.71 -1.91
N ALA A 136 -11.06 8.18 -2.09
CA ALA A 136 -11.38 9.55 -2.50
C ALA A 136 -12.57 10.11 -1.70
N LYS A 137 -12.65 11.45 -1.59
CA LYS A 137 -13.80 12.13 -0.98
C LYS A 137 -15.06 11.93 -1.82
N CYS A 138 -16.12 11.48 -1.16
CA CYS A 138 -17.44 11.24 -1.72
C CYS A 138 -18.47 12.24 -1.13
N PRO A 139 -19.73 12.23 -1.61
CA PRO A 139 -20.77 13.13 -1.09
C PRO A 139 -20.91 13.04 0.44
N GLN A 140 -21.42 14.11 1.05
CA GLN A 140 -21.43 14.42 2.51
C GLN A 140 -20.20 15.22 3.00
N LEU A 141 -19.13 15.26 2.21
CA LEU A 141 -17.96 16.11 2.45
C LEU A 141 -18.02 17.40 1.62
N GLU A 142 -17.27 18.43 2.06
CA GLU A 142 -16.96 19.59 1.23
C GLU A 142 -16.07 19.17 0.05
N ASP A 143 -16.34 19.73 -1.14
CA ASP A 143 -15.64 19.45 -2.40
C ASP A 143 -15.47 17.94 -2.70
N PRO A 144 -16.57 17.17 -2.85
CA PRO A 144 -16.50 15.76 -3.19
C PRO A 144 -15.84 15.59 -4.56
N LEU A 145 -14.95 14.59 -4.68
CA LEU A 145 -14.18 14.34 -5.90
C LEU A 145 -14.83 13.31 -6.81
N PHE A 146 -15.62 12.42 -6.22
CA PHE A 146 -16.33 11.37 -6.92
C PHE A 146 -17.73 11.24 -6.36
N ASP A 147 -18.75 11.30 -7.23
CA ASP A 147 -20.14 11.02 -6.85
C ASP A 147 -20.54 9.63 -7.37
N PRO A 148 -20.77 8.64 -6.47
CA PRO A 148 -21.25 7.31 -6.83
C PRO A 148 -22.48 7.30 -7.73
N LYS A 149 -23.40 8.26 -7.57
CA LYS A 149 -24.65 8.34 -8.35
C LYS A 149 -24.41 8.78 -9.80
N SER A 150 -23.27 9.40 -10.06
CA SER A 150 -22.90 9.89 -11.40
C SER A 150 -22.22 8.82 -12.28
N SER A 151 -21.84 7.68 -11.69
CA SER A 151 -21.10 6.62 -12.37
C SER A 151 -21.96 5.39 -12.59
N SER A 152 -22.03 4.93 -13.84
CA SER A 152 -22.75 3.70 -14.22
C SER A 152 -22.00 2.41 -13.87
N SER A 153 -20.72 2.49 -13.50
CA SER A 153 -19.90 1.33 -13.10
C SER A 153 -19.65 1.23 -11.59
N TYR A 154 -20.26 2.12 -10.79
CA TYR A 154 -20.16 2.08 -9.35
C TYR A 154 -20.92 0.89 -8.77
N SER A 155 -20.32 0.19 -7.81
CA SER A 155 -21.05 -0.74 -6.93
C SER A 155 -20.35 -0.87 -5.58
N LYS A 156 -21.09 -1.20 -4.53
CA LYS A 156 -20.51 -1.43 -3.20
C LYS A 156 -19.83 -2.80 -3.13
N VAL A 157 -18.73 -2.90 -2.39
CA VAL A 157 -18.11 -4.20 -2.06
C VAL A 157 -18.93 -4.84 -0.93
N PRO A 158 -19.46 -6.05 -1.10
CA PRO A 158 -20.20 -6.74 -0.04
C PRO A 158 -19.25 -7.16 1.08
N CYS A 159 -19.73 -7.21 2.31
CA CYS A 159 -18.92 -7.55 3.48
C CYS A 159 -18.36 -9.00 3.42
N SER A 160 -19.04 -9.89 2.70
CA SER A 160 -18.56 -11.27 2.45
C SER A 160 -17.34 -11.33 1.53
N ASN A 161 -16.98 -10.22 0.87
CA ASN A 161 -15.81 -10.18 0.02
C ASN A 161 -14.51 -10.23 0.86
N PRO A 162 -13.51 -11.04 0.50
CA PRO A 162 -12.24 -11.09 1.23
C PRO A 162 -11.50 -9.75 1.35
N LEU A 163 -11.74 -8.81 0.42
CA LEU A 163 -11.19 -7.46 0.48
C LEU A 163 -11.73 -6.64 1.66
N CYS A 164 -12.84 -7.07 2.28
CA CYS A 164 -13.36 -6.47 3.50
C CYS A 164 -12.55 -6.85 4.75
N ASN A 165 -11.47 -7.62 4.64
CA ASN A 165 -10.51 -7.80 5.72
C ASN A 165 -9.27 -6.94 5.47
N ILE A 166 -9.31 -5.70 5.95
CA ILE A 166 -8.31 -4.68 5.59
C ILE A 166 -7.17 -4.68 6.61
N THR A 167 -5.98 -5.11 6.19
CA THR A 167 -4.78 -5.00 7.04
C THR A 167 -4.39 -3.53 7.18
N GLY A 168 -4.22 -3.05 8.42
CA GLY A 168 -3.87 -1.65 8.70
C GLY A 168 -5.05 -0.68 8.72
N ALA A 169 -6.28 -1.18 8.60
CA ALA A 169 -7.50 -0.40 8.80
C ALA A 169 -8.52 -1.21 9.60
N ILE A 170 -9.62 -0.58 9.98
CA ILE A 170 -10.79 -1.24 10.56
C ILE A 170 -11.81 -1.42 9.45
N SER A 171 -12.52 -2.54 9.44
CA SER A 171 -13.67 -2.77 8.56
C SER A 171 -14.87 -3.25 9.38
N ILE A 172 -16.07 -2.81 8.97
CA ILE A 172 -17.35 -3.09 9.62
C ILE A 172 -18.38 -3.36 8.53
N CYS A 173 -19.28 -4.33 8.74
CA CYS A 173 -20.40 -4.54 7.84
C CYS A 173 -21.51 -3.53 8.16
N ASP A 174 -22.02 -2.86 7.14
CA ASP A 174 -23.26 -2.10 7.24
C ASP A 174 -24.45 -3.05 7.45
N ASP A 175 -25.26 -2.81 8.48
CA ASP A 175 -26.36 -3.70 8.83
C ASP A 175 -27.52 -3.64 7.81
N ASP A 176 -27.69 -2.50 7.14
CA ASP A 176 -28.82 -2.25 6.23
C ASP A 176 -28.61 -2.89 4.86
N ASP A 177 -27.41 -2.78 4.29
CA ASP A 177 -27.13 -3.27 2.94
C ASP A 177 -25.97 -4.27 2.82
N GLN A 178 -25.38 -4.67 3.95
CA GLN A 178 -24.28 -5.64 4.03
C GLN A 178 -23.06 -5.23 3.21
N SER A 179 -22.88 -3.93 2.97
CA SER A 179 -21.66 -3.39 2.38
C SER A 179 -20.52 -3.31 3.39
N CYS A 180 -19.29 -3.24 2.87
CA CYS A 180 -18.10 -3.14 3.68
C CYS A 180 -17.73 -1.67 3.92
N ASP A 181 -17.95 -1.18 5.14
CA ASP A 181 -17.42 0.09 5.57
C ASP A 181 -16.02 -0.07 6.14
N TYR A 182 -15.19 0.97 6.00
CA TYR A 182 -13.83 1.01 6.51
C TYR A 182 -13.56 2.29 7.29
N GLY A 183 -12.56 2.19 8.17
CA GLY A 183 -11.93 3.33 8.82
C GLY A 183 -10.41 3.19 8.82
N VAL A 184 -9.71 4.15 8.25
CA VAL A 184 -8.25 4.21 8.24
C VAL A 184 -7.76 5.43 8.99
N MET A 185 -6.96 5.19 10.03
CA MET A 185 -6.31 6.23 10.82
C MET A 185 -4.82 6.28 10.46
N TYR A 186 -4.33 7.47 10.16
CA TYR A 186 -2.96 7.74 9.77
C TYR A 186 -2.13 8.27 10.96
N GLY A 187 -0.87 8.59 10.68
CA GLY A 187 0.13 9.00 11.66
C GLY A 187 -0.05 10.31 12.32
N ASP A 188 -0.38 11.24 11.44
CA ASP A 188 -0.73 12.61 11.72
C ASP A 188 -2.07 12.72 12.46
N GLY A 189 -2.69 11.59 12.82
CA GLY A 189 -4.01 11.54 13.43
C GLY A 189 -5.14 11.81 12.43
N SER A 190 -4.82 11.95 11.15
CA SER A 190 -5.84 12.04 10.12
C SER A 190 -6.60 10.73 9.97
N LEU A 191 -7.84 10.80 9.54
CA LEU A 191 -8.78 9.69 9.50
C LEU A 191 -9.64 9.80 8.27
N ALA A 192 -9.84 8.69 7.57
CA ALA A 192 -10.86 8.56 6.54
C ALA A 192 -11.80 7.40 6.88
N LEU A 193 -13.11 7.65 6.85
CA LEU A 193 -14.15 6.64 6.95
C LEU A 193 -14.97 6.64 5.67
N GLY A 194 -15.32 5.46 5.18
CA GLY A 194 -16.01 5.32 3.91
C GLY A 194 -16.55 3.94 3.67
N THR A 195 -17.23 3.78 2.54
CA THR A 195 -17.68 2.49 2.04
C THR A 195 -16.71 1.99 0.98
N LEU A 196 -16.21 0.76 1.14
CA LEU A 196 -15.40 0.09 0.14
C LEU A 196 -16.28 -0.22 -1.09
N SER A 197 -15.83 0.20 -2.26
CA SER A 197 -16.61 0.20 -3.50
C SER A 197 -15.78 -0.27 -4.68
N TRP A 198 -16.42 -0.87 -5.67
CA TRP A 198 -15.86 -1.16 -6.98
C TRP A 198 -16.10 0.01 -7.93
N GLU A 199 -15.10 0.32 -8.75
CA GLU A 199 -15.23 1.31 -9.81
C GLU A 199 -14.25 1.05 -10.97
N THR A 200 -14.42 1.80 -12.06
CA THR A 200 -13.53 1.86 -13.20
C THR A 200 -12.52 2.98 -13.01
N PHE A 201 -11.24 2.63 -13.10
CA PHE A 201 -10.11 3.55 -12.99
C PHE A 201 -9.49 3.80 -14.36
N HIS A 202 -9.05 5.04 -14.59
CA HIS A 202 -8.40 5.49 -15.80
C HIS A 202 -7.05 6.11 -15.47
N LEU A 203 -5.99 5.48 -15.96
CA LEU A 203 -4.58 5.80 -15.70
C LEU A 203 -3.87 6.06 -17.02
N GLY A 204 -3.97 7.30 -17.50
CA GLY A 204 -3.53 7.65 -18.86
C GLY A 204 -4.30 6.84 -19.90
N PRO A 205 -3.64 6.02 -20.74
CA PRO A 205 -4.33 5.18 -21.73
C PRO A 205 -4.95 3.91 -21.14
N LEU A 206 -4.65 3.56 -19.89
CA LEU A 206 -5.12 2.32 -19.27
C LEU A 206 -6.48 2.53 -18.61
N THR A 207 -7.46 1.70 -18.95
CA THR A 207 -8.76 1.62 -18.27
C THR A 207 -8.87 0.27 -17.57
N VAL A 208 -9.12 0.28 -16.26
CA VAL A 208 -9.20 -0.92 -15.42
C VAL A 208 -10.55 -0.92 -14.72
N LYS A 209 -11.35 -1.97 -14.97
CA LYS A 209 -12.66 -2.14 -14.33
C LYS A 209 -12.51 -2.89 -13.01
N ASN A 210 -13.51 -2.75 -12.14
CA ASN A 210 -13.60 -3.47 -10.87
C ASN A 210 -12.36 -3.27 -10.00
N VAL A 211 -11.93 -2.02 -9.86
CA VAL A 211 -10.92 -1.61 -8.89
C VAL A 211 -11.63 -1.27 -7.59
N ALA A 212 -11.28 -1.96 -6.51
CA ALA A 212 -11.74 -1.66 -5.17
C ALA A 212 -11.05 -0.39 -4.66
N PHE A 213 -11.85 0.55 -4.16
CA PHE A 213 -11.39 1.77 -3.54
C PHE A 213 -12.38 2.24 -2.47
N GLY A 214 -11.93 3.10 -1.58
CA GLY A 214 -12.76 3.71 -0.56
C GLY A 214 -13.48 4.96 -1.05
N CYS A 215 -14.80 4.97 -0.91
CA CYS A 215 -15.63 6.16 -1.09
C CYS A 215 -15.85 6.81 0.28
N SER A 216 -14.98 7.76 0.63
CA SER A 216 -14.95 8.35 1.98
C SER A 216 -16.08 9.36 2.18
N PHE A 217 -16.95 9.12 3.16
CA PHE A 217 -17.98 10.07 3.60
C PHE A 217 -17.54 10.91 4.82
N PHE A 218 -16.45 10.52 5.49
CA PHE A 218 -15.82 11.30 6.54
C PHE A 218 -14.31 11.37 6.31
N VAL A 219 -13.74 12.57 6.38
CA VAL A 219 -12.30 12.82 6.28
C VAL A 219 -11.96 13.91 7.30
N GLY A 220 -11.06 13.62 8.24
CA GLY A 220 -10.67 14.53 9.32
C GLY A 220 -9.16 14.51 9.55
N GLY A 221 -8.61 15.58 10.11
CA GLY A 221 -7.18 15.70 10.43
C GLY A 221 -6.25 15.90 9.21
N PHE A 222 -6.77 15.85 7.99
CA PHE A 222 -6.06 16.29 6.80
C PHE A 222 -6.17 17.81 6.66
N ASP A 223 -5.15 18.45 6.09
CA ASP A 223 -5.34 19.81 5.58
C ASP A 223 -6.48 19.79 4.53
N HIS A 224 -7.21 20.90 4.39
CA HIS A 224 -8.34 21.06 3.47
C HIS A 224 -7.99 20.67 2.02
N MET A 225 -6.70 20.60 1.71
CA MET A 225 -6.14 20.40 0.39
C MET A 225 -5.63 18.96 0.14
N GLN A 226 -5.99 17.99 0.98
CA GLN A 226 -5.80 16.57 0.67
C GLN A 226 -7.02 16.02 -0.10
N PRO A 227 -6.95 15.82 -1.42
CA PRO A 227 -8.10 15.38 -2.20
C PRO A 227 -8.41 13.88 -2.00
N ALA A 228 -7.41 13.02 -2.17
CA ALA A 228 -7.55 11.58 -2.23
C ALA A 228 -6.17 10.93 -2.01
N ILE A 229 -6.15 9.64 -1.72
CA ILE A 229 -4.91 8.84 -1.61
C ILE A 229 -5.02 7.63 -2.52
N VAL A 230 -3.94 7.36 -3.27
CA VAL A 230 -3.71 6.12 -4.01
C VAL A 230 -2.71 5.29 -3.23
N ALA A 231 -3.13 4.12 -2.77
CA ALA A 231 -2.28 3.21 -2.03
C ALA A 231 -1.34 2.42 -2.95
N PHE A 232 -0.06 2.45 -2.61
CA PHE A 232 1.03 1.75 -3.30
C PHE A 232 1.69 0.69 -2.42
N ASN A 233 1.12 0.37 -1.25
CA ASN A 233 1.62 -0.72 -0.41
C ASN A 233 1.50 -2.10 -1.12
N ARG A 234 1.88 -3.17 -0.43
CA ARG A 234 1.87 -4.54 -0.98
C ARG A 234 0.58 -5.31 -0.66
N GLY A 235 -0.39 -4.64 -0.05
CA GLY A 235 -1.68 -5.19 0.36
C GLY A 235 -2.67 -5.26 -0.80
N PRO A 236 -3.73 -6.07 -0.68
CA PRO A 236 -4.65 -6.37 -1.79
C PRO A 236 -5.47 -5.18 -2.26
N LEU A 237 -5.67 -4.14 -1.42
CA LEU A 237 -6.38 -2.91 -1.77
C LEU A 237 -5.49 -1.81 -2.38
N SER A 238 -4.19 -2.04 -2.50
CA SER A 238 -3.30 -1.14 -3.24
C SER A 238 -3.60 -1.16 -4.74
N LEU A 239 -3.38 -0.03 -5.42
CA LEU A 239 -3.49 0.04 -6.87
C LEU A 239 -2.51 -0.94 -7.55
N ILE A 240 -1.30 -1.08 -6.99
CA ILE A 240 -0.26 -1.96 -7.54
C ILE A 240 -0.66 -3.43 -7.49
N SER A 241 -1.31 -3.87 -6.41
CA SER A 241 -1.75 -5.26 -6.29
C SER A 241 -2.95 -5.54 -7.19
N GLN A 242 -3.91 -4.62 -7.27
CA GLN A 242 -5.10 -4.78 -8.10
C GLN A 242 -4.81 -4.74 -9.61
N LEU A 243 -3.82 -3.93 -10.04
CA LEU A 243 -3.35 -3.92 -11.42
C LEU A 243 -2.29 -5.01 -11.70
N GLY A 244 -1.87 -5.74 -10.67
CA GLY A 244 -0.77 -6.70 -10.70
C GLY A 244 -0.72 -7.61 -11.92
N PRO A 245 -1.83 -8.25 -12.34
CA PRO A 245 -1.88 -9.08 -13.55
C PRO A 245 -1.52 -8.33 -14.85
N LEU A 246 -1.78 -7.02 -14.91
CA LEU A 246 -1.51 -6.17 -16.07
C LEU A 246 -0.10 -5.59 -16.02
N ILE A 247 0.42 -5.27 -14.84
CA ILE A 247 1.67 -4.52 -14.66
C ILE A 247 2.80 -5.35 -14.04
N GLY A 248 2.59 -6.65 -13.85
CA GLY A 248 3.58 -7.56 -13.24
C GLY A 248 3.95 -7.19 -11.80
N HIS A 249 3.01 -6.60 -11.04
CA HIS A 249 3.20 -6.11 -9.66
C HIS A 249 4.42 -5.17 -9.50
N GLN A 250 4.77 -4.42 -10.54
CA GLN A 250 5.94 -3.56 -10.57
C GLN A 250 5.55 -2.11 -10.73
N PHE A 251 6.26 -1.25 -10.00
CA PHE A 251 6.28 0.18 -10.23
C PHE A 251 7.66 0.73 -9.87
N SER A 252 7.94 1.93 -10.37
CA SER A 252 9.13 2.69 -10.00
C SER A 252 8.80 4.18 -10.03
N TYR A 253 9.38 4.96 -9.14
CA TYR A 253 9.29 6.42 -9.18
C TYR A 253 10.67 7.06 -9.26
N CYS A 254 10.73 8.22 -9.92
CA CYS A 254 11.81 9.18 -9.81
C CYS A 254 11.18 10.47 -9.29
N LEU A 255 11.55 10.89 -8.09
CA LEU A 255 10.96 12.03 -7.39
C LEU A 255 11.94 13.19 -7.44
N GLY A 256 11.61 14.24 -8.20
CA GLY A 256 12.40 15.46 -8.25
C GLY A 256 12.06 16.34 -7.06
N GLY A 257 13.09 16.89 -6.40
CA GLY A 257 12.90 17.84 -5.30
C GLY A 257 12.13 19.11 -5.72
N PHE A 258 11.89 20.01 -4.77
CA PHE A 258 11.02 21.19 -4.96
C PHE A 258 11.30 21.98 -6.26
N GLU A 259 12.58 22.20 -6.59
CA GLU A 259 13.03 22.95 -7.78
C GLU A 259 12.96 22.16 -9.09
N ALA A 260 12.78 20.83 -9.02
CA ALA A 260 12.78 19.91 -10.16
C ALA A 260 11.49 19.06 -10.22
N SER A 261 10.39 19.57 -9.64
CA SER A 261 9.12 18.84 -9.54
C SER A 261 8.61 18.34 -10.91
N ASP A 262 8.85 19.10 -11.98
CA ASP A 262 8.49 18.75 -13.36
C ASP A 262 9.19 17.50 -13.91
N GLN A 263 10.27 17.06 -13.28
CA GLN A 263 10.99 15.84 -13.66
C GLN A 263 10.45 14.58 -12.98
N SER A 264 9.50 14.73 -12.05
CA SER A 264 8.97 13.61 -11.27
C SER A 264 8.08 12.68 -12.11
N LYS A 265 8.36 11.38 -12.04
CA LYS A 265 7.69 10.38 -12.86
C LYS A 265 7.41 9.12 -12.06
N LEU A 266 6.20 8.59 -12.23
CA LEU A 266 5.81 7.26 -11.82
C LEU A 266 5.74 6.37 -13.06
N THR A 267 6.26 5.15 -12.97
CA THR A 267 6.07 4.10 -13.97
C THR A 267 5.35 2.95 -13.30
N LEU A 268 4.19 2.55 -13.84
CA LEU A 268 3.53 1.28 -13.54
C LEU A 268 3.96 0.27 -14.61
N GLY A 269 4.27 -0.96 -14.21
CA GLY A 269 4.80 -1.98 -15.10
C GLY A 269 6.29 -2.22 -14.92
N PRO A 270 6.83 -3.22 -15.64
CA PRO A 270 8.26 -3.47 -15.63
C PRO A 270 9.02 -2.22 -16.05
N SER A 271 10.11 -1.99 -15.32
CA SER A 271 11.08 -0.98 -15.69
C SER A 271 11.71 -1.34 -17.03
N SER A 272 12.05 -0.35 -17.87
CA SER A 272 12.81 -0.65 -19.09
C SER A 272 14.13 -1.32 -18.74
N ASP A 273 14.60 -2.24 -19.58
CA ASP A 273 15.89 -2.93 -19.38
C ASP A 273 17.07 -1.95 -19.20
N SER A 274 16.93 -0.68 -19.61
CA SER A 274 17.89 0.39 -19.35
C SER A 274 18.10 0.75 -17.87
N ILE A 275 17.14 0.47 -16.98
CA ILE A 275 17.32 0.62 -15.52
C ILE A 275 18.05 -0.60 -14.94
N ARG A 276 18.07 -1.74 -15.63
CA ARG A 276 18.95 -2.89 -15.29
C ARG A 276 20.39 -2.70 -15.81
N SER A 277 20.88 -1.46 -15.81
CA SER A 277 22.29 -1.18 -16.03
C SER A 277 23.11 -1.61 -14.80
N ASN A 278 24.44 -1.72 -14.95
CA ASN A 278 25.38 -1.99 -13.86
C ASN A 278 25.31 -0.99 -12.68
N ALA A 279 24.47 0.05 -12.76
CA ALA A 279 24.27 1.06 -11.72
C ALA A 279 23.12 0.75 -10.73
N THR A 280 22.32 -0.30 -10.97
CA THR A 280 21.20 -0.62 -10.07
C THR A 280 21.61 -1.63 -8.99
N ILE A 281 21.39 -1.24 -7.74
CA ILE A 281 21.57 -2.10 -6.58
C ILE A 281 20.20 -2.61 -6.16
N SER A 282 20.06 -3.93 -6.00
CA SER A 282 18.84 -4.56 -5.50
C SER A 282 19.07 -5.10 -4.10
N VAL A 283 18.12 -4.82 -3.21
CA VAL A 283 18.08 -5.37 -1.86
C VAL A 283 16.77 -6.15 -1.68
N PRO A 284 16.78 -7.26 -0.93
CA PRO A 284 15.54 -7.98 -0.65
C PRO A 284 14.63 -7.13 0.23
N LEU A 285 13.34 -7.12 -0.10
CA LEU A 285 12.31 -6.61 0.80
C LEU A 285 12.11 -7.60 1.95
N LEU A 286 12.04 -7.07 3.17
CA LEU A 286 11.74 -7.83 4.37
C LEU A 286 10.23 -7.91 4.57
N VAL A 287 9.77 -8.97 5.23
CA VAL A 287 8.37 -9.13 5.65
C VAL A 287 8.30 -8.97 7.15
N ASN A 288 7.64 -7.89 7.59
CA ASN A 288 7.37 -7.68 9.00
C ASN A 288 6.08 -8.46 9.38
N PRO A 289 6.09 -9.30 10.41
CA PRO A 289 4.92 -10.11 10.76
C PRO A 289 3.71 -9.29 11.23
N SER A 290 3.94 -8.06 11.72
CA SER A 290 2.88 -7.16 12.17
C SER A 290 2.38 -6.22 11.07
N ASN A 291 3.23 -5.91 10.10
CA ASN A 291 2.93 -4.98 9.00
C ASN A 291 3.44 -5.57 7.66
N PRO A 292 2.85 -6.70 7.20
CA PRO A 292 3.40 -7.46 6.07
C PRO A 292 3.33 -6.71 4.74
N ASP A 293 2.42 -5.75 4.64
CA ASP A 293 2.14 -5.02 3.40
C ASP A 293 3.06 -3.81 3.17
N GLN A 294 3.89 -3.44 4.14
CA GLN A 294 4.83 -2.31 3.99
C GLN A 294 6.14 -2.74 3.31
N TYR A 295 6.87 -1.76 2.75
CA TYR A 295 8.17 -1.96 2.12
C TYR A 295 9.30 -1.87 3.14
N PHE A 296 9.59 -2.97 3.84
CA PHE A 296 10.73 -3.03 4.74
C PHE A 296 12.02 -3.40 4.03
N VAL A 297 13.14 -2.81 4.45
CA VAL A 297 14.50 -3.12 3.98
C VAL A 297 15.45 -3.34 5.15
N ALA A 298 16.54 -4.06 4.90
CA ALA A 298 17.61 -4.22 5.88
C ALA A 298 18.54 -2.99 5.85
N LEU A 299 18.76 -2.35 7.01
CA LEU A 299 19.77 -1.31 7.18
C LEU A 299 20.82 -1.77 8.19
N GLN A 300 22.07 -1.91 7.74
CA GLN A 300 23.18 -2.34 8.60
C GLN A 300 23.85 -1.17 9.32
N GLY A 301 23.71 0.05 8.84
CA GLY A 301 24.32 1.20 9.49
C GLY A 301 24.36 2.42 8.61
N ILE A 302 24.81 3.51 9.20
CA ILE A 302 24.87 4.83 8.58
C ILE A 302 26.32 5.29 8.63
N SER A 303 26.81 5.86 7.52
CA SER A 303 28.15 6.45 7.45
C SER A 303 28.06 7.91 7.03
N VAL A 304 28.84 8.77 7.68
CA VAL A 304 28.93 10.20 7.36
C VAL A 304 30.39 10.53 7.07
N GLY A 305 30.66 11.10 5.89
CA GLY A 305 32.03 11.37 5.45
C GLY A 305 32.92 10.12 5.39
N GLY A 306 32.35 8.96 5.05
CA GLY A 306 33.04 7.67 5.00
C GLY A 306 33.28 7.00 6.37
N LYS A 307 32.91 7.65 7.48
CA LYS A 307 33.01 7.08 8.83
C LYS A 307 31.68 6.47 9.26
N ARG A 308 31.66 5.17 9.56
CA ARG A 308 30.48 4.50 10.12
C ARG A 308 30.17 5.06 11.51
N LEU A 309 28.91 5.45 11.71
CA LEU A 309 28.41 5.91 13.01
C LEU A 309 28.32 4.70 13.97
N PRO A 310 28.59 4.89 15.27
CA PRO A 310 28.56 3.82 16.27
C PRO A 310 27.12 3.46 16.69
N ILE A 311 26.24 3.22 15.71
CA ILE A 311 24.85 2.82 15.91
C ILE A 311 24.79 1.29 15.80
N PRO A 312 24.30 0.56 16.83
CA PRO A 312 24.19 -0.89 16.76
C PRO A 312 23.18 -1.30 15.69
N GLU A 313 23.45 -2.40 14.97
CA GLU A 313 22.54 -2.92 13.92
C GLU A 313 21.15 -3.27 14.45
N SER A 314 21.06 -3.70 15.72
CA SER A 314 19.80 -3.92 16.42
C SER A 314 18.96 -2.64 16.56
N ALA A 315 19.51 -1.46 16.23
CA ALA A 315 18.75 -0.23 16.08
C ALA A 315 17.68 -0.34 14.98
N PHE A 316 17.99 -1.08 13.91
CA PHE A 316 17.24 -1.12 12.66
C PHE A 316 16.51 -2.45 12.40
N GLN A 317 16.76 -3.47 13.22
CA GLN A 317 16.15 -4.80 13.07
C GLN A 317 14.73 -4.85 13.62
N PHE A 318 13.98 -5.86 13.19
CA PHE A 318 12.73 -6.24 13.82
C PHE A 318 12.98 -6.80 15.22
N GLY A 319 12.20 -6.37 16.19
CA GLY A 319 12.07 -7.01 17.48
C GLY A 319 11.08 -8.19 17.42
N PRO A 320 10.94 -8.92 18.54
CA PRO A 320 10.23 -10.21 18.60
C PRO A 320 8.77 -10.15 18.13
N ASN A 321 8.12 -8.99 18.24
CA ASN A 321 6.71 -8.78 17.91
C ASN A 321 6.51 -7.99 16.61
N GLY A 322 7.54 -7.92 15.75
CA GLY A 322 7.52 -7.09 14.53
C GLY A 322 7.69 -5.60 14.80
N ASN A 323 8.21 -5.22 15.98
CA ASN A 323 8.52 -3.83 16.29
C ASN A 323 9.86 -3.38 15.71
N GLY A 324 10.02 -2.09 15.41
CA GLY A 324 11.20 -1.60 14.68
C GLY A 324 11.22 -2.02 13.20
N GLY A 325 12.41 -2.08 12.61
CA GLY A 325 12.59 -2.19 11.17
C GLY A 325 12.87 -0.85 10.49
N VAL A 326 13.13 -0.89 9.18
CA VAL A 326 13.28 0.29 8.32
C VAL A 326 12.28 0.19 7.18
N VAL A 327 11.35 1.15 7.13
CA VAL A 327 10.32 1.26 6.10
C VAL A 327 10.76 2.26 5.04
N VAL A 328 10.53 1.94 3.77
CA VAL A 328 10.57 2.88 2.66
C VAL A 328 9.17 3.44 2.48
N ASP A 329 9.00 4.74 2.72
CA ASP A 329 7.72 5.44 2.63
C ASP A 329 7.84 6.67 1.71
N SER A 330 6.93 6.76 0.75
CA SER A 330 6.76 7.88 -0.17
C SER A 330 5.99 9.04 0.45
N GLY A 331 5.29 8.80 1.56
CA GLY A 331 4.59 9.80 2.35
C GLY A 331 5.48 10.58 3.32
N THR A 332 6.78 10.27 3.41
CA THR A 332 7.76 11.00 4.25
C THR A 332 8.82 11.69 3.41
N THR A 333 8.93 13.01 3.50
CA THR A 333 10.00 13.78 2.82
C THR A 333 11.37 13.55 3.45
N ILE A 334 11.43 13.51 4.78
CA ILE A 334 12.67 13.51 5.54
C ILE A 334 12.85 12.14 6.22
N MET A 335 14.07 11.62 6.16
CA MET A 335 14.41 10.40 6.88
C MET A 335 14.28 10.63 8.39
N THR A 336 13.46 9.82 9.05
CA THR A 336 13.31 9.86 10.51
C THR A 336 14.02 8.66 11.14
N LEU A 337 14.77 8.93 12.21
CA LEU A 337 15.50 7.93 12.97
C LEU A 337 14.92 7.79 14.37
N VAL A 338 14.89 6.55 14.86
CA VAL A 338 14.59 6.25 16.26
C VAL A 338 15.63 6.92 17.19
N PRO A 339 15.28 7.29 18.43
CA PRO A 339 16.20 7.98 19.34
C PRO A 339 17.54 7.28 19.56
N LYS A 340 17.57 5.94 19.52
CA LYS A 340 18.80 5.13 19.64
C LYS A 340 19.76 5.24 18.43
N ALA A 341 19.32 5.87 17.35
CA ALA A 341 20.06 6.06 16.10
C ALA A 341 20.28 7.54 15.74
N TYR A 342 19.80 8.47 16.59
CA TYR A 342 20.01 9.91 16.47
C TYR A 342 21.25 10.34 17.28
#